data_AF-A0A3M1R5Z5-F1
#
_entry.id   AF-A0A3M1R5Z5-F1
#
_cell.length_a   1.000
_cell.length_b   1.000
_cell.length_c   1.000
_cell.angle_alpha   90.00
_cell.angle_beta   90.00
_cell.angle_gamma   90.00
#
_symmetry.space_group_name_H-M   'P 1'
#
loop_
_entity.id
_entity.type
_entity.pdbx_description
1 polymer ?
#
loop_
_entity_poly.entity_id
_entity_poly.type
_entity_poly.pdbx_seq_one_letter_code
_entity_poly.pdbx_strand_id
1 'polypeptide(L)' 'MAVTASKLRADIYRLLDQVVETGIPLEIERKGHLLRIVPVDGSPLDRLPRRPEYLRCDPEELVHQDWSSEWQP' A
#
# COMPACT_ATOMS: atom_id res chain seq x y z
N MET A 1 -4.93 3.26 21.55
CA MET A 1 -5.33 2.41 22.70
C MET A 1 -5.11 0.97 22.27
N ALA A 2 -4.13 0.29 22.87
CA ALA A 2 -3.82 -1.10 22.51
C ALA A 2 -4.77 -2.07 23.21
N VAL A 3 -5.18 -3.13 22.51
CA VAL A 3 -5.94 -4.24 23.11
C VAL A 3 -4.99 -5.35 23.57
N THR A 4 -5.39 -6.12 24.56
CA THR A 4 -4.63 -7.31 24.95
C THR A 4 -4.84 -8.44 23.95
N ALA A 5 -3.88 -9.36 23.85
CA ALA A 5 -4.03 -10.58 23.06
C ALA A 5 -5.27 -11.41 23.45
N SER A 6 -5.65 -11.40 24.74
CA SER A 6 -6.86 -12.09 25.22
C SER A 6 -8.14 -11.43 24.71
N LYS A 7 -8.19 -10.09 24.67
CA LYS A 7 -9.32 -9.34 24.12
C LYS A 7 -9.41 -9.52 22.60
N LEU A 8 -8.28 -9.51 21.90
CA LEU A 8 -8.22 -9.84 20.48
C LEU A 8 -8.81 -11.23 20.20
N ARG A 9 -8.43 -12.24 20.98
CA ARG A 9 -8.93 -13.62 20.82
C ARG A 9 -10.44 -13.73 21.02
N ALA A 10 -11.01 -12.98 21.96
CA ALA A 10 -12.45 -13.02 22.25
C ALA A 10 -13.30 -12.38 21.14
N ASP A 11 -12.77 -11.37 20.45
CA ASP A 11 -13.51 -10.53 19.50
C ASP A 11 -12.85 -10.48 18.11
N ILE A 12 -12.14 -11.55 17.71
CA ILE A 12 -11.20 -11.50 16.58
C ILE A 12 -11.84 -11.02 15.27
N TYR A 13 -12.99 -11.58 14.88
CA TYR A 13 -13.64 -11.23 13.62
C TYR A 13 -14.13 -9.78 13.62
N ARG A 14 -14.86 -9.35 14.67
CA ARG A 14 -15.35 -7.98 14.80
C ARG A 14 -14.22 -6.94 14.73
N LEU A 15 -13.07 -7.25 15.34
CA LEU A 15 -11.91 -6.37 15.34
C LEU A 15 -11.21 -6.33 13.97
N LEU A 16 -11.14 -7.46 13.26
CA LEU A 16 -10.61 -7.52 11.90
C LEU A 16 -11.52 -6.79 10.92
N ASP A 17 -12.83 -7.00 11.00
CA ASP A 17 -13.83 -6.33 10.16
C ASP A 17 -13.73 -4.81 10.33
N GLN A 18 -13.60 -4.33 11.57
CA GLN A 18 -13.39 -2.91 11.85
C GLN A 18 -12.12 -2.36 11.17
N VAL A 19 -11.02 -3.11 11.16
CA VAL A 19 -9.77 -2.68 10.49
C VAL A 19 -9.97 -2.62 8.97
N VAL A 20 -10.70 -3.57 8.39
CA VAL A 20 -11.00 -3.59 6.95
C VAL A 20 -11.96 -2.47 6.55
N GLU A 21 -13.03 -2.25 7.31
CA GLU A 21 -14.06 -1.25 7.01
C GLU A 21 -13.58 0.18 7.20
N THR A 22 -12.79 0.43 8.26
CA THR A 22 -12.36 1.79 8.61
C THR A 22 -10.97 2.14 8.11
N GLY A 23 -10.15 1.15 7.79
CA GLY A 23 -8.71 1.33 7.51
C GLY A 23 -7.88 1.74 8.73
N ILE A 24 -8.50 1.87 9.91
CA ILE A 24 -7.81 2.28 11.13
C ILE A 24 -7.00 1.10 11.68
N PRO A 25 -5.68 1.27 11.91
CA PRO A 25 -4.84 0.21 12.48
C PRO A 25 -5.28 -0.21 13.88
N LEU A 26 -5.27 -1.53 14.13
CA LEU A 26 -5.49 -2.08 15.47
C LEU A 26 -4.14 -2.37 16.15
N GLU A 27 -3.94 -1.81 17.33
CA GLU A 27 -2.74 -2.05 18.16
C GLU A 27 -3.00 -3.14 19.20
N ILE A 28 -2.05 -4.06 19.38
CA ILE A 28 -2.14 -5.19 20.30
C ILE A 28 -0.90 -5.24 21.18
N GLU A 29 -1.09 -5.24 22.49
CA GLU A 29 0.01 -5.44 23.43
C GLU A 29 0.14 -6.91 23.82
N ARG A 30 1.36 -7.45 23.69
CA ARG A 30 1.66 -8.84 24.05
C ARG A 30 3.10 -8.97 24.55
N LYS A 31 3.26 -9.47 25.78
CA LYS A 31 4.57 -9.75 26.39
C LYS A 31 5.52 -8.53 26.31
N GLY A 32 5.02 -7.33 26.60
CA GLY A 32 5.78 -6.09 26.54
C GLY A 32 6.09 -5.57 25.13
N HIS A 33 5.53 -6.18 24.08
CA HIS A 33 5.68 -5.73 22.70
C HIS A 33 4.35 -5.18 22.18
N LEU A 34 4.44 -4.10 21.40
CA LEU A 34 3.32 -3.53 20.68
C LEU A 34 3.31 -4.06 19.24
N LEU A 35 2.22 -4.73 18.88
CA LEU A 35 1.95 -5.27 17.54
C LEU A 35 0.87 -4.43 16.88
N ARG A 36 0.81 -4.46 15.54
CA ARG A 36 -0.20 -3.72 14.77
C ARG A 36 -0.78 -4.59 13.66
N ILE A 37 -2.10 -4.62 13.55
CA ILE A 37 -2.83 -5.18 12.40
C ILE A 37 -3.26 -4.02 11.52
N VAL A 38 -2.90 -4.10 10.24
CA VAL A 38 -3.26 -3.13 9.21
C VAL A 38 -3.82 -3.86 8.01
N PRO A 39 -4.70 -3.23 7.22
CA PRO A 39 -5.03 -3.74 5.90
C PRO A 39 -3.75 -3.85 5.08
N VAL A 40 -3.61 -4.94 4.34
CA VAL A 40 -2.60 -5.02 3.28
C VAL A 40 -3.24 -4.43 2.04
N ASP A 41 -3.14 -3.10 1.91
CA ASP A 41 -3.46 -2.46 0.63
C ASP A 41 -2.35 -2.77 -0.39
N GLY A 42 -2.69 -2.72 -1.68
CA GLY A 42 -1.70 -2.79 -2.75
C GLY A 42 -0.62 -1.71 -2.61
N SER A 43 0.42 -1.80 -3.44
CA SER A 43 1.44 -0.77 -3.55
C SER A 43 0.76 0.61 -3.65
N PRO A 44 1.31 1.69 -3.06
CA PRO A 44 0.77 3.04 -3.29
C PRO A 44 0.58 3.38 -4.78
N LEU A 45 1.38 2.75 -5.65
CA LEU A 45 1.29 2.85 -7.11
C LEU A 45 0.02 2.23 -7.68
N ASP A 46 -0.56 1.21 -7.03
CA ASP A 46 -1.79 0.54 -7.47
C ASP A 46 -3.02 1.46 -7.36
N ARG A 47 -2.93 2.51 -6.54
CA ARG A 47 -3.97 3.53 -6.39
C ARG A 47 -3.92 4.60 -7.47
N LEU A 48 -2.86 4.64 -8.29
CA LEU A 48 -2.74 5.66 -9.33
C LEU A 48 -3.76 5.39 -10.45
N PRO A 49 -4.56 6.39 -10.86
CA PRO A 49 -5.46 6.21 -12.00
C PRO A 49 -4.64 5.91 -13.24
N ARG A 50 -4.99 4.83 -13.94
CA ARG A 50 -4.38 4.49 -15.23
C ARG A 50 -4.71 5.58 -16.24
N ARG A 51 -3.70 6.04 -16.98
CA ARG A 51 -3.83 7.03 -18.06
C ARG A 51 -3.29 6.43 -19.36
N PRO A 52 -4.02 5.48 -19.98
CA PRO A 52 -3.53 4.76 -21.16
C PRO A 52 -3.22 5.70 -22.33
N GLU A 53 -3.96 6.81 -22.44
CA GLU A 53 -3.78 7.81 -23.50
C GLU A 53 -2.69 8.86 -23.20
N TYR A 54 -1.98 8.73 -22.07
CA TYR A 54 -0.92 9.68 -21.70
C TYR A 54 0.25 9.63 -22.67
N LEU A 55 0.67 8.43 -23.07
CA LEU A 55 1.65 8.23 -24.12
C LEU A 55 0.95 8.40 -25.47
N ARG A 56 1.35 9.43 -26.21
CA ARG A 56 0.83 9.71 -27.57
C ARG A 56 1.59 8.96 -28.67
N CYS A 57 2.40 7.99 -28.29
CA CYS A 57 3.25 7.15 -29.15
C CYS A 57 3.29 5.73 -28.58
N ASP A 58 3.77 4.77 -29.37
CA ASP A 58 4.06 3.44 -28.85
C ASP A 58 5.23 3.52 -27.84
N PRO A 59 5.13 2.88 -26.66
CA PRO A 59 6.20 2.88 -25.66
C PRO A 59 7.57 2.44 -26.19
N GLU A 60 7.62 1.52 -27.15
CA GLU A 60 8.87 1.05 -27.77
C GLU A 60 9.59 2.17 -28.53
N GLU A 61 8.86 3.17 -29.04
CA GLU A 61 9.46 4.34 -29.70
C GLU A 61 10.30 5.18 -28.72
N LEU A 62 9.89 5.25 -27.45
CA LEU A 62 10.61 5.99 -26.40
C LEU A 62 11.86 5.25 -25.94
N VAL A 63 11.78 3.93 -25.81
CA VAL A 63 12.90 3.08 -25.36
C VAL A 63 14.06 3.13 -26.35
N HIS A 64 13.75 3.24 -27.64
CA HIS A 64 14.74 3.27 -28.71
C HIS A 64 15.18 4.67 -29.12
N GLN A 65 14.75 5.72 -28.41
CA GLN A 65 15.14 7.09 -28.76
C GLN A 65 16.58 7.37 -28.30
N ASP A 66 17.50 7.53 -29.27
CA ASP A 66 18.89 7.90 -29.02
C ASP A 66 19.03 9.43 -28.90
N TRP A 67 19.67 9.88 -27.81
CA TRP A 67 19.87 11.29 -27.46
C TRP A 67 21.36 11.69 -27.50
N SER A 68 22.23 10.80 -27.97
CA SER A 68 23.68 11.03 -28.00
C SER A 68 24.07 12.30 -28.78
N SER A 69 23.27 12.69 -29.79
CA SER A 69 23.48 13.92 -30.57
C SER A 69 23.09 15.21 -29.84
N GLU A 70 22.22 15.13 -28.83
CA GLU A 70 21.71 16.29 -28.08
C GLU A 70 22.54 16.57 -26.81
N TRP A 71 23.53 15.71 -26.51
CA TRP A 71 24.39 15.86 -25.35
C TRP A 71 25.37 17.03 -25.52
N GLN A 72 25.24 18.06 -24.68
CA GLN A 72 26.19 19.16 -24.56
C GLN A 72 26.92 19.06 -23.21
N PRO A 73 28.21 18.67 -23.19
CA PRO A 73 28.99 18.47 -21.97
C PRO A 73 29.35 19.77 -21.24
#